data_AF-A0A7R8VBD9-F1
#
_entry.id   AF-A0A7R8VBD9-F1
#
_cell.length_a   1.000
_cell.length_b   1.000
_cell.length_c   1.000
_cell.angle_alpha   90.00
_cell.angle_beta   90.00
_cell.angle_gamma   90.00
#
_symmetry.space_group_name_H-M   'P 1'
#
loop_
_entity.id
_entity.type
_entity.pdbx_description
1 polymer ?
#
loop_
_entity_poly.entity_id
_entity_poly.type
_entity_poly.pdbx_seq_one_letter_code
_entity_poly.pdbx_strand_id
1 'polypeptide(L)'
;MAQRPGYIKVNSETPGICNTFNTINERPVDDISLEFFYKPHTITLLAVSIAAVICTAFIRDEADVQDNIWAGMCCVVFFFLIISVLAFPNGPFTRPHPAIWRMVFGMSVLYLMGLLFMLFQSFKTVNAILYWIDPSLKDFNIDMDKEYGVNCSDVSLERIWSHVDVFAAGHFLGWMFKAILVRHFGILWAISVMWEFTEVSGTERV
;
A
#
# COMPACT_ATOMS: atom_id res chain seq x y z
N MET A 1 34.36 36.84 16.48
CA MET A 1 34.64 35.39 16.57
C MET A 1 33.99 34.90 17.87
N ALA A 2 32.77 34.37 17.80
CA ALA A 2 32.01 33.98 18.99
C ALA A 2 31.40 32.58 18.75
N GLN A 3 31.73 31.66 19.65
CA GLN A 3 31.32 30.25 19.66
C GLN A 3 29.80 30.10 19.86
N ARG A 4 29.19 29.15 19.15
CA ARG A 4 27.82 28.66 19.40
C ARG A 4 27.82 27.66 20.57
N PRO A 5 26.93 27.75 21.56
CA PRO A 5 26.79 26.72 22.60
C PRO A 5 25.63 25.76 22.27
N GLY A 6 25.80 24.48 22.60
CA GLY A 6 24.64 23.58 22.80
C GLY A 6 24.70 22.14 22.28
N TYR A 7 25.87 21.49 22.15
CA TYR A 7 25.88 20.02 22.10
C TYR A 7 25.94 19.46 23.52
N ILE A 8 24.85 18.86 23.98
CA ILE A 8 24.78 18.14 25.25
C ILE A 8 25.68 16.90 25.13
N LYS A 9 26.77 16.86 25.91
CA LYS A 9 27.53 15.64 26.17
C LYS A 9 26.67 14.72 27.04
N VAL A 10 26.15 13.65 26.46
CA VAL A 10 25.57 12.54 27.23
C VAL A 10 26.71 11.60 27.59
N ASN A 11 27.05 11.56 28.89
CA ASN A 11 28.02 10.63 29.44
C ASN A 11 27.47 9.19 29.36
N SER A 12 28.35 8.29 28.97
CA SER A 12 28.13 6.87 28.77
C SER A 12 27.88 6.13 30.08
N GLU A 13 26.74 5.46 30.21
CA GLU A 13 26.60 4.19 30.95
C GLU A 13 25.33 3.48 30.46
N THR A 14 25.52 2.46 29.61
CA THR A 14 24.54 1.63 28.86
C THR A 14 24.02 2.17 27.50
N PRO A 15 24.81 2.19 26.40
CA PRO A 15 24.40 2.88 25.17
C PRO A 15 24.16 1.96 23.95
N GLY A 16 23.71 0.72 24.13
CA GLY A 16 23.50 -0.18 22.97
C GLY A 16 22.07 -0.11 22.40
N ILE A 17 21.09 -0.46 23.23
CA ILE A 17 19.72 -0.74 22.76
C ILE A 17 18.85 0.53 22.75
N CYS A 18 18.90 1.34 23.83
CA CYS A 18 18.10 2.57 23.94
C CYS A 18 18.47 3.61 22.86
N ASN A 19 19.78 3.80 22.60
CA ASN A 19 20.24 4.67 21.52
C ASN A 19 19.85 4.12 20.14
N THR A 20 19.92 2.80 19.91
CA THR A 20 19.50 2.21 18.64
C THR A 20 18.00 2.37 18.40
N PHE A 21 17.16 2.16 19.41
CA PHE A 21 15.71 2.36 19.30
C PHE A 21 15.35 3.82 19.01
N ASN A 22 15.95 4.78 19.71
CA ASN A 22 15.72 6.21 19.43
C ASN A 22 16.24 6.61 18.04
N THR A 23 17.39 6.08 17.60
CA THR A 23 17.98 6.36 16.28
C THR A 23 17.17 5.74 15.13
N ILE A 24 16.51 4.59 15.36
CA ILE A 24 15.62 3.96 14.36
C ILE A 24 14.31 4.75 14.24
N ASN A 25 13.73 5.18 15.36
CA ASN A 25 12.48 5.93 15.37
C ASN A 25 12.63 7.38 14.90
N GLU A 26 13.78 8.00 15.14
CA GLU A 26 14.06 9.39 14.76
C GLU A 26 15.33 9.48 13.94
N ARG A 27 15.30 8.97 12.69
CA ARG A 27 16.35 9.34 11.74
C ARG A 27 16.19 10.84 11.42
N PRO A 28 17.10 11.71 11.89
CA PRO A 28 17.00 13.14 11.57
C PRO A 28 17.14 13.30 10.05
N VAL A 29 16.25 14.09 9.46
CA VAL A 29 16.33 14.45 8.05
C VAL A 29 17.08 15.76 7.97
N ASP A 30 18.28 15.73 7.40
CA ASP A 30 19.05 16.93 7.10
C ASP A 30 18.41 17.69 5.93
N ASP A 31 18.39 19.02 6.01
CA ASP A 31 17.85 19.98 5.03
C ASP A 31 16.33 19.91 4.80
N ILE A 32 15.56 20.40 5.78
CA ILE A 32 14.10 20.51 5.70
C ILE A 32 13.71 21.76 4.89
N SER A 33 13.10 21.55 3.72
CA SER A 33 12.61 22.65 2.87
C SER A 33 11.31 23.30 3.37
N LEU A 34 10.53 22.61 4.21
CA LEU A 34 9.25 23.09 4.74
C LEU A 34 9.08 22.73 6.22
N GLU A 35 9.63 23.56 7.11
CA GLU A 35 9.65 23.35 8.57
C GLU A 35 8.25 23.19 9.20
N PHE A 36 7.23 23.84 8.62
CA PHE A 36 5.84 23.75 9.06
C PHE A 36 5.30 22.31 9.07
N PHE A 37 5.66 21.47 8.08
CA PHE A 37 5.13 20.10 7.96
C PHE A 37 5.85 19.09 8.88
N TYR A 38 7.03 19.44 9.39
CA TYR A 38 7.80 18.60 10.29
C TYR A 38 7.47 18.82 11.78
N LYS A 39 6.72 19.88 12.10
CA LYS A 39 6.23 20.12 13.45
C LYS A 39 4.93 19.32 13.70
N PRO A 40 4.84 18.52 14.78
CA PRO A 40 3.64 17.73 15.03
C PRO A 40 2.46 18.63 15.43
N HIS A 41 1.47 18.74 14.53
CA HIS A 41 0.22 19.48 14.73
C HIS A 41 -0.97 18.55 15.03
N THR A 42 -0.75 17.56 15.90
CA THR A 42 -1.71 16.48 16.19
C THR A 42 -3.10 16.98 16.62
N ILE A 43 -3.16 17.96 17.53
CA ILE A 43 -4.42 18.53 18.03
C ILE A 43 -5.17 19.26 16.92
N THR A 44 -4.46 20.04 16.11
CA THR A 44 -5.04 20.79 14.99
C THR A 44 -5.60 19.84 13.94
N LEU A 45 -4.85 18.78 13.59
CA LEU A 45 -5.29 17.77 12.62
C LEU A 45 -6.56 17.08 13.12
N LEU A 46 -6.58 16.64 14.38
CA LEU A 46 -7.74 15.99 14.98
C LEU A 46 -8.96 16.92 15.00
N ALA A 47 -8.80 18.18 15.41
CA ALA A 47 -9.88 19.16 15.46
C ALA A 47 -10.48 19.42 14.07
N VAL A 48 -9.63 19.58 13.04
CA VAL A 48 -10.08 19.76 11.65
C VAL A 48 -10.79 18.52 11.13
N SER A 49 -10.28 17.31 11.40
CA SER A 49 -10.93 16.05 11.00
C SER A 49 -12.31 15.88 11.64
N ILE A 50 -12.45 16.20 12.93
CA ILE A 50 -13.75 16.15 13.63
C ILE A 50 -14.71 17.17 13.03
N ALA A 51 -14.26 18.42 12.83
CA ALA A 51 -15.10 19.47 12.24
C ALA A 51 -15.55 19.11 10.82
N ALA A 52 -14.64 18.57 10.00
CA ALA A 52 -14.95 18.13 8.64
C ALA A 52 -16.07 17.09 8.63
N VAL A 53 -16.01 16.09 9.52
CA VAL A 53 -17.01 15.02 9.56
C VAL A 53 -18.35 15.48 10.11
N ILE A 54 -18.34 16.37 11.11
CA ILE A 54 -19.56 17.04 11.57
C ILE A 54 -20.20 17.79 10.40
N CYS A 55 -19.41 18.57 9.65
CA CYS A 55 -19.93 19.31 8.50
C CYS A 55 -20.50 18.38 7.42
N THR A 56 -19.78 17.31 7.05
CA THR A 56 -20.28 16.37 6.04
C THR A 56 -21.52 15.62 6.51
N ALA A 57 -21.61 15.26 7.79
CA ALA A 57 -22.78 14.59 8.34
C ALA A 57 -24.05 15.45 8.28
N PHE A 58 -23.92 16.78 8.42
CA PHE A 58 -25.06 17.70 8.34
C PHE A 58 -25.44 18.12 6.91
N ILE A 59 -24.53 18.00 5.94
CA ILE A 59 -24.75 18.45 4.56
C ILE A 59 -25.16 17.31 3.63
N ARG A 60 -24.80 16.06 3.95
CA ARG A 60 -25.02 14.91 3.06
C ARG A 60 -26.50 14.50 3.05
N ASP A 61 -27.01 14.22 1.85
CA ASP A 61 -28.30 13.54 1.65
C ASP A 61 -28.15 12.04 1.96
N GLU A 62 -29.16 11.46 2.61
CA GLU A 62 -29.19 10.07 3.05
C GLU A 62 -30.20 9.20 2.27
N ALA A 63 -30.78 9.73 1.19
CA ALA A 63 -31.79 9.03 0.41
C ALA A 63 -31.31 7.73 -0.27
N ASP A 64 -30.07 7.70 -0.77
CA ASP A 64 -29.53 6.54 -1.50
C ASP A 64 -28.61 5.68 -0.62
N VAL A 65 -28.93 4.38 -0.52
CA VAL A 65 -28.20 3.42 0.32
C VAL A 65 -26.78 3.16 -0.20
N GLN A 66 -26.57 3.13 -1.52
CA GLN A 66 -25.26 2.87 -2.11
C GLN A 66 -24.32 4.05 -1.88
N ASP A 67 -24.80 5.27 -2.08
CA ASP A 67 -24.05 6.49 -1.79
C ASP A 67 -23.74 6.59 -0.28
N ASN A 68 -24.69 6.19 0.57
CA ASN A 68 -24.50 6.13 2.00
C ASN A 68 -23.35 5.19 2.40
N ILE A 69 -23.32 3.98 1.83
CA ILE A 69 -22.28 2.98 2.04
C ILE A 69 -20.94 3.51 1.53
N TRP A 70 -20.90 4.06 0.31
CA TRP A 70 -19.68 4.58 -0.30
C TRP A 70 -19.04 5.67 0.55
N ALA A 71 -19.80 6.70 0.91
CA ALA A 71 -19.26 7.77 1.74
C ALA A 71 -18.95 7.31 3.18
N GLY A 72 -19.64 6.29 3.69
CA GLY A 72 -19.27 5.61 4.95
C GLY A 72 -17.90 4.94 4.87
N MET A 73 -17.62 4.19 3.80
CA MET A 73 -16.31 3.59 3.56
C MET A 73 -15.22 4.65 3.41
N CYS A 74 -15.48 5.73 2.64
CA CYS A 74 -14.53 6.85 2.52
C CYS A 74 -14.21 7.48 3.87
N CYS A 75 -15.21 7.65 4.74
CA CYS A 75 -15.02 8.18 6.09
C CYS A 75 -14.14 7.27 6.96
N VAL A 76 -14.40 5.95 6.93
CA VAL A 76 -13.58 4.96 7.65
C VAL A 76 -12.13 5.00 7.17
N VAL A 77 -11.90 5.01 5.85
CA VAL A 77 -10.55 5.09 5.27
C VAL A 77 -9.87 6.40 5.68
N PHE A 78 -10.57 7.53 5.60
CA PHE A 78 -10.04 8.83 5.99
C PHE A 78 -9.55 8.85 7.44
N PHE A 79 -10.39 8.45 8.39
CA PHE A 79 -10.00 8.43 9.81
C PHE A 79 -8.92 7.40 10.11
N PHE A 80 -8.96 6.24 9.45
CA PHE A 80 -7.90 5.26 9.58
C PHE A 80 -6.55 5.85 9.13
N LEU A 81 -6.51 6.62 8.03
CA LEU A 81 -5.29 7.29 7.57
C LEU A 81 -4.83 8.39 8.54
N ILE A 82 -5.75 9.15 9.14
CA ILE A 82 -5.40 10.11 10.21
C ILE A 82 -4.78 9.38 11.41
N ILE A 83 -5.40 8.30 11.89
CA ILE A 83 -4.84 7.48 12.98
C ILE A 83 -3.49 6.91 12.58
N SER A 84 -3.32 6.49 11.33
CA SER A 84 -2.05 5.98 10.81
C SER A 84 -0.94 7.03 10.93
N VAL A 85 -1.22 8.29 10.57
CA VAL A 85 -0.26 9.39 10.72
C VAL A 85 0.10 9.65 12.19
N LEU A 86 -0.89 9.57 13.09
CA LEU A 86 -0.74 9.95 14.50
C LEU A 86 -0.13 8.85 15.37
N ALA A 87 -0.47 7.58 15.13
CA ALA A 87 -0.18 6.47 16.04
C ALA A 87 0.88 5.50 15.52
N PHE A 88 1.10 5.41 14.20
CA PHE A 88 2.05 4.44 13.67
C PHE A 88 3.50 4.93 13.79
N PRO A 89 4.43 4.01 14.10
CA PRO A 89 5.84 4.33 14.24
C PRO A 89 6.45 4.74 12.89
N ASN A 90 7.62 5.38 12.93
CA ASN A 90 8.36 5.72 11.72
C ASN A 90 8.89 4.45 11.05
N GLY A 91 8.60 4.31 9.76
CA GLY A 91 9.16 3.25 8.94
C GLY A 91 10.63 3.49 8.57
N PRO A 92 11.28 2.54 7.88
CA PRO A 92 12.67 2.66 7.43
C PRO A 92 12.89 3.77 6.38
N PHE A 93 11.80 4.28 5.79
CA PHE A 93 11.80 5.33 4.78
C PHE A 93 11.57 6.71 5.41
N THR A 94 12.41 7.67 5.06
CA THR A 94 12.39 9.03 5.62
C THR A 94 11.98 10.11 4.62
N ARG A 95 12.10 9.86 3.30
CA ARG A 95 11.80 10.81 2.21
C ARG A 95 10.72 10.26 1.27
N PRO A 96 9.79 11.04 0.70
CA PRO A 96 9.74 12.51 0.75
C PRO A 96 9.25 13.09 2.08
N HIS A 97 8.36 12.42 2.82
CA HIS A 97 7.90 12.86 4.14
C HIS A 97 7.47 11.67 5.03
N PRO A 98 7.78 11.65 6.34
CA PRO A 98 7.39 10.55 7.24
C PRO A 98 5.89 10.27 7.27
N ALA A 99 5.04 11.31 7.24
CA ALA A 99 3.59 11.14 7.23
C ALA A 99 3.09 10.36 6.00
N ILE A 100 3.72 10.54 4.83
CA ILE A 100 3.38 9.79 3.61
C ILE A 100 3.62 8.30 3.84
N TRP A 101 4.76 7.94 4.42
CA TRP A 101 5.08 6.54 4.69
C TRP A 101 4.19 5.91 5.75
N ARG A 102 3.79 6.68 6.78
CA ARG A 102 2.79 6.22 7.75
C ARG A 102 1.42 5.99 7.11
N MET A 103 1.00 6.85 6.18
CA MET A 103 -0.23 6.63 5.40
C MET A 103 -0.12 5.41 4.48
N VAL A 104 1.03 5.19 3.81
CA VAL A 104 1.26 4.01 2.95
C VAL A 104 1.23 2.72 3.78
N PHE A 105 1.87 2.72 4.95
CA PHE A 105 1.81 1.59 5.87
C PHE A 105 0.37 1.35 6.34
N GLY A 106 -0.36 2.41 6.70
CA GLY A 106 -1.77 2.28 7.04
C GLY A 106 -2.64 1.75 5.91
N MET A 107 -2.45 2.24 4.69
CA MET A 107 -3.16 1.71 3.52
C MET A 107 -2.86 0.22 3.31
N SER A 108 -1.64 -0.21 3.58
CA SER A 108 -1.25 -1.63 3.50
C SER A 108 -1.95 -2.48 4.56
N VAL A 109 -2.14 -1.95 5.78
CA VAL A 109 -2.92 -2.62 6.85
C VAL A 109 -4.40 -2.70 6.47
N LEU A 110 -5.00 -1.61 5.97
CA LEU A 110 -6.38 -1.63 5.46
C LEU A 110 -6.57 -2.65 4.34
N TYR A 111 -5.64 -2.68 3.39
CA TYR A 111 -5.63 -3.66 2.31
C TYR A 111 -5.60 -5.09 2.86
N LEU A 112 -4.70 -5.38 3.80
CA LEU A 112 -4.63 -6.70 4.44
C LEU A 112 -5.93 -7.06 5.16
N MET A 113 -6.53 -6.13 5.91
CA MET A 113 -7.83 -6.35 6.57
C MET A 113 -8.95 -6.62 5.55
N GLY A 114 -8.95 -5.90 4.43
CA GLY A 114 -9.88 -6.13 3.32
C GLY A 114 -9.69 -7.49 2.65
N LEU A 115 -8.45 -7.91 2.42
CA LEU A 115 -8.15 -9.26 1.92
C LEU A 115 -8.61 -10.34 2.89
N LEU A 116 -8.36 -10.18 4.20
CA LEU A 116 -8.83 -11.12 5.22
C LEU A 116 -10.36 -11.18 5.25
N PHE A 117 -11.04 -10.05 5.13
CA PHE A 117 -12.50 -10.03 5.01
C PHE A 117 -12.98 -10.80 3.78
N MET A 118 -12.40 -10.55 2.60
CA MET A 118 -12.74 -11.23 1.36
C MET A 118 -12.43 -12.73 1.41
N LEU A 119 -11.38 -13.14 2.12
CA LEU A 119 -11.00 -14.54 2.28
C LEU A 119 -12.12 -15.39 2.91
N PHE A 120 -12.92 -14.79 3.80
CA PHE A 120 -14.06 -15.47 4.43
C PHE A 120 -15.38 -15.34 3.64
N GLN A 121 -15.41 -14.58 2.53
CA GLN A 121 -16.61 -14.43 1.72
C GLN A 121 -16.76 -15.58 0.72
N SER A 122 -18.01 -15.86 0.32
CA SER A 122 -18.29 -16.80 -0.77
C SER A 122 -17.86 -16.22 -2.13
N PHE A 123 -17.51 -17.07 -3.09
CA PHE A 123 -17.14 -16.64 -4.44
C PHE A 123 -18.19 -15.73 -5.10
N LYS A 124 -19.49 -16.04 -4.91
CA LYS A 124 -20.59 -15.22 -5.45
C LYS A 124 -20.62 -13.84 -4.80
N THR A 125 -20.41 -13.77 -3.49
CA THR A 125 -20.36 -12.52 -2.73
C THR A 125 -19.17 -11.67 -3.14
N VAL A 126 -17.98 -12.27 -3.28
CA VAL A 126 -16.77 -11.57 -3.75
C VAL A 126 -17.01 -10.93 -5.11
N ASN A 127 -17.53 -11.68 -6.09
CA ASN A 127 -17.85 -11.12 -7.41
C ASN A 127 -18.88 -9.99 -7.34
N ALA A 128 -19.92 -10.13 -6.51
CA ALA A 128 -20.91 -9.06 -6.32
C ALA A 128 -20.28 -7.78 -5.75
N ILE A 129 -19.33 -7.91 -4.81
CA ILE A 129 -18.57 -6.78 -4.27
C ILE A 129 -17.68 -6.16 -5.35
N LEU A 130 -16.97 -6.97 -6.14
CA LEU A 130 -16.12 -6.47 -7.24
C LEU A 130 -16.93 -5.72 -8.30
N TYR A 131 -18.08 -6.25 -8.71
CA TYR A 131 -19.00 -5.60 -9.63
C TYR A 131 -19.66 -4.34 -9.07
N TRP A 132 -19.73 -4.22 -7.75
CA TRP A 132 -20.20 -3.01 -7.11
C TRP A 132 -19.12 -1.91 -7.10
N ILE A 133 -17.86 -2.29 -6.88
CA ILE A 133 -16.71 -1.37 -6.94
C ILE A 133 -16.46 -0.88 -8.37
N ASP A 134 -16.47 -1.81 -9.34
CA ASP A 134 -16.29 -1.51 -10.74
C ASP A 134 -17.33 -2.28 -11.57
N PRO A 135 -18.43 -1.60 -11.96
CA PRO A 135 -19.48 -2.19 -12.77
C PRO A 135 -19.01 -2.70 -14.15
N SER A 136 -17.91 -2.17 -14.69
CA SER A 136 -17.42 -2.55 -16.02
C SER A 136 -16.89 -4.00 -16.08
N LEU A 137 -16.54 -4.56 -14.92
CA LEU A 137 -16.11 -5.96 -14.78
C LEU A 137 -17.18 -6.97 -15.19
N LYS A 138 -18.47 -6.61 -15.19
CA LYS A 138 -19.56 -7.52 -15.55
C LYS A 138 -19.49 -7.97 -17.01
N ASP A 139 -19.02 -7.09 -17.88
CA ASP A 139 -18.96 -7.31 -19.33
C ASP A 139 -17.53 -7.64 -19.80
N PHE A 140 -16.56 -7.60 -18.88
CA PHE A 140 -15.16 -7.89 -19.18
C PHE A 140 -14.95 -9.39 -19.36
N ASN A 141 -14.48 -9.77 -20.55
CA ASN A 141 -14.04 -11.13 -20.84
C ASN A 141 -12.56 -11.06 -21.23
N ILE A 142 -11.75 -11.90 -20.58
CA ILE A 142 -10.34 -12.07 -20.97
C ILE A 142 -10.34 -12.77 -22.32
N ASP A 143 -9.55 -12.25 -23.26
CA ASP A 143 -9.31 -12.88 -24.56
C ASP A 143 -8.53 -14.19 -24.35
N MET A 144 -9.29 -15.27 -24.14
CA MET A 144 -8.76 -16.62 -23.95
C MET A 144 -8.25 -17.22 -25.27
N ASP A 145 -8.42 -16.52 -26.41
CA ASP A 145 -7.99 -16.99 -27.73
C ASP A 145 -6.50 -16.73 -27.99
N LYS A 146 -5.78 -16.08 -27.06
CA LYS A 146 -4.32 -15.96 -27.13
C LYS A 146 -3.64 -17.28 -26.79
N GLU A 147 -3.07 -17.92 -27.79
CA GLU A 147 -2.38 -19.20 -27.67
C GLU A 147 -0.92 -19.06 -27.16
N TYR A 148 -0.71 -18.89 -25.85
CA TYR A 148 0.63 -18.67 -25.29
C TYR A 148 1.60 -19.86 -25.35
N GLY A 149 1.09 -21.09 -25.54
CA GLY A 149 1.86 -22.33 -25.37
C GLY A 149 1.78 -23.29 -26.55
N VAL A 150 1.42 -22.83 -27.75
CA VAL A 150 1.28 -23.69 -28.94
C VAL A 150 2.37 -23.39 -29.98
N ASN A 151 2.78 -24.43 -30.73
CA ASN A 151 3.76 -24.31 -31.82
C ASN A 151 5.07 -23.58 -31.43
N CYS A 152 5.75 -24.06 -30.39
CA CYS A 152 7.00 -23.49 -29.88
C CYS A 152 8.21 -23.63 -30.83
N SER A 153 8.03 -24.22 -32.01
CA SER A 153 9.07 -24.38 -33.04
C SER A 153 9.21 -23.16 -33.95
N ASP A 154 8.19 -22.31 -34.05
CA ASP A 154 8.24 -21.06 -34.81
C ASP A 154 8.60 -19.89 -33.88
N VAL A 155 9.84 -19.44 -33.96
CA VAL A 155 10.39 -18.36 -33.11
C VAL A 155 10.68 -17.13 -33.97
N SER A 156 9.63 -16.54 -34.52
CA SER A 156 9.71 -15.26 -35.23
C SER A 156 9.59 -14.07 -34.28
N LEU A 157 10.24 -12.95 -34.60
CA LEU A 157 10.19 -11.74 -33.77
C LEU A 157 8.77 -11.17 -33.63
N GLU A 158 7.96 -11.30 -34.68
CA GLU A 158 6.56 -10.86 -34.69
C GLU A 158 5.72 -11.70 -33.73
N ARG A 159 5.95 -13.02 -33.70
CA ARG A 159 5.31 -13.93 -32.74
C ARG A 159 5.77 -13.65 -31.31
N ILE A 160 7.07 -13.40 -31.06
CA ILE A 160 7.52 -13.05 -29.70
C ILE A 160 6.83 -11.76 -29.23
N TRP A 161 6.78 -10.73 -30.08
CA TRP A 161 6.19 -9.45 -29.72
C TRP A 161 4.68 -9.54 -29.48
N SER A 162 3.95 -10.40 -30.20
CA SER A 162 2.50 -10.58 -29.97
C SER A 162 2.15 -11.24 -28.62
N HIS A 163 3.12 -11.94 -28.03
CA HIS A 163 2.99 -12.62 -26.73
C HIS A 163 3.52 -11.79 -25.55
N VAL A 164 4.22 -10.68 -25.80
CA VAL A 164 4.61 -9.74 -24.74
C VAL A 164 3.45 -8.78 -24.46
N ASP A 165 2.65 -9.12 -23.46
CA ASP A 165 1.47 -8.36 -23.08
C ASP A 165 1.66 -7.61 -21.75
N VAL A 166 0.55 -7.01 -21.29
CA VAL A 166 0.51 -6.30 -20.01
C VAL A 166 0.81 -7.22 -18.82
N PHE A 167 0.51 -8.52 -18.91
CA PHE A 167 0.82 -9.48 -17.87
C PHE A 167 2.31 -9.75 -17.79
N ALA A 168 3.00 -9.90 -18.92
CA ALA A 168 4.47 -10.02 -18.96
C ALA A 168 5.16 -8.79 -18.35
N ALA A 169 4.72 -7.58 -18.74
CA ALA A 169 5.24 -6.34 -18.18
C ALA A 169 4.95 -6.21 -16.68
N GLY A 170 3.71 -6.53 -16.26
CA GLY A 170 3.29 -6.51 -14.86
C GLY A 170 4.06 -7.51 -14.00
N HIS A 171 4.30 -8.71 -14.51
CA HIS A 171 5.08 -9.74 -13.84
C HIS A 171 6.54 -9.32 -13.67
N PHE A 172 7.18 -8.81 -14.75
CA PHE A 172 8.55 -8.32 -14.69
C PHE A 172 8.72 -7.17 -13.68
N LEU A 173 7.87 -6.15 -13.76
CA LEU A 173 7.91 -5.01 -12.85
C LEU A 173 7.62 -5.44 -11.41
N GLY A 174 6.64 -6.31 -11.21
CA GLY A 174 6.29 -6.85 -9.89
C GLY A 174 7.45 -7.63 -9.26
N TRP A 175 8.12 -8.49 -10.03
CA TRP A 175 9.29 -9.22 -9.58
C TRP A 175 10.45 -8.27 -9.26
N MET A 176 10.71 -7.27 -10.12
CA MET A 176 11.75 -6.26 -9.92
C MET A 176 11.54 -5.48 -8.60
N PHE A 177 10.31 -5.00 -8.33
CA PHE A 177 10.03 -4.27 -7.09
C PHE A 177 10.16 -5.18 -5.85
N LYS A 178 9.69 -6.43 -5.92
CA LYS A 178 9.90 -7.41 -4.85
C LYS A 178 11.38 -7.62 -4.58
N ALA A 179 12.20 -7.74 -5.62
CA ALA A 179 13.65 -7.94 -5.50
C ALA A 179 14.35 -6.78 -4.80
N ILE A 180 13.97 -5.54 -5.13
CA ILE A 180 14.51 -4.32 -4.50
C ILE A 180 14.16 -4.26 -3.00
N LEU A 181 12.96 -4.71 -2.63
CA LEU A 181 12.44 -4.64 -1.26
C LEU A 181 12.98 -5.77 -0.37
N VAL A 182 12.88 -7.02 -0.81
CA VAL A 182 13.18 -8.21 0.01
C VAL A 182 14.67 -8.47 0.11
N ARG A 183 15.49 -8.01 -0.86
CA ARG A 183 16.97 -8.10 -0.90
C ARG A 183 17.56 -9.46 -0.47
N HIS A 184 16.79 -10.54 -0.61
CA HIS A 184 17.16 -11.89 -0.18
C HIS A 184 16.73 -12.90 -1.24
N PHE A 185 17.72 -13.56 -1.85
CA PHE A 185 17.50 -14.46 -2.99
C PHE A 185 16.58 -15.63 -2.68
N GLY A 186 16.75 -16.31 -1.54
CA GLY A 186 15.93 -17.47 -1.18
C GLY A 186 14.43 -17.17 -1.06
N ILE A 187 14.06 -16.08 -0.38
CA ILE A 187 12.67 -15.63 -0.25
C ILE A 187 12.08 -15.24 -1.61
N LEU A 188 12.86 -14.56 -2.46
CA LEU A 188 12.41 -14.20 -3.81
C LEU A 188 12.10 -15.44 -4.66
N TRP A 189 12.98 -16.44 -4.62
CA TRP A 189 12.76 -17.71 -5.30
C TRP A 189 11.54 -18.45 -4.77
N ALA A 190 11.36 -18.50 -3.45
CA ALA A 190 10.19 -19.14 -2.84
C ALA A 190 8.88 -18.46 -3.26
N ILE A 191 8.86 -17.12 -3.33
CA ILE A 191 7.69 -16.36 -3.79
C ILE A 191 7.43 -16.61 -5.28
N SER A 192 8.46 -16.65 -6.12
CA SER A 192 8.32 -16.98 -7.55
C SER A 192 7.73 -18.37 -7.75
N VAL A 193 8.25 -19.37 -7.05
CA VAL A 193 7.74 -20.76 -7.12
C VAL A 193 6.29 -20.86 -6.62
N MET A 194 5.95 -20.16 -5.53
CA MET A 194 4.58 -20.13 -5.02
C MET A 194 3.58 -19.52 -6.02
N TRP A 195 4.04 -18.54 -6.81
CA TRP A 195 3.22 -17.91 -7.84
C TRP A 195 2.87 -18.90 -8.96
N GLU A 196 3.85 -19.66 -9.44
CA GLU A 196 3.63 -20.74 -10.43
C GLU A 196 2.62 -21.78 -9.94
N PHE A 197 2.73 -22.21 -8.68
CA PHE A 197 1.75 -23.14 -8.10
C PHE A 197 0.34 -22.56 -8.06
N THR A 198 0.22 -21.26 -7.79
CA THR A 198 -1.08 -20.58 -7.76
C THR A 198 -1.70 -20.54 -9.16
N GLU A 199 -0.92 -20.29 -10.21
CA GLU A 199 -1.38 -20.29 -11.60
C GLU A 199 -1.87 -21.66 -12.05
N VAL A 200 -1.10 -22.72 -11.78
CA VAL A 200 -1.51 -24.10 -12.10
C VAL A 200 -2.80 -24.46 -11.36
N SER A 201 -2.88 -24.17 -10.06
CA SER A 201 -4.08 -24.48 -9.25
C SER A 201 -5.32 -23.65 -9.60
N GLY A 202 -5.12 -22.46 -10.18
CA GLY A 202 -6.18 -21.58 -10.65
C GLY A 202 -6.74 -22.07 -12.00
N THR A 203 -5.86 -22.55 -12.87
CA THR A 203 -6.21 -23.09 -14.19
C THR A 203 -7.00 -24.40 -14.08
N GLU A 204 -6.70 -25.25 -13.09
CA GLU A 204 -7.41 -26.54 -12.89
C GLU A 204 -8.86 -26.40 -12.39
N ARG A 205 -9.29 -25.21 -11.96
CA ARG A 205 -10.64 -24.96 -11.40
C ARG A 205 -11.58 -24.14 -12.30
N VAL A 206 -11.20 -23.94 -13.56
CA VAL A 206 -12.06 -23.35 -14.61
C VAL A 206 -12.58 -24.45 -15.52
#